data_AF-A0A1V4WQK7-F1
#
_entry.id   AF-A0A1V4WQK7-F1
#
_cell.length_a   1.000
_cell.length_b   1.000
_cell.length_c   1.000
_cell.angle_alpha   90.00
_cell.angle_beta   90.00
_cell.angle_gamma   90.00
#
_symmetry.space_group_name_H-M   'P 1'
#
loop_
_entity.id
_entity.type
_entity.pdbx_description
1 polymer ?
#
loop_
_entity_poly.entity_id
_entity_poly.type
_entity_poly.pdbx_seq_one_letter_code
_entity_poly.pdbx_strand_id
1 'polypeptide(L)' 'MPLLKVIFPDKRRLLIDEVPHGYTNRKLELEAGIYVISIQGPPFDFAPQKQKITLKDPGNEDPRKKVMEVVFEKV' A
#
# COMPACT_ATOMS: atom_id res chain seq x y z
N MET A 1 -0.71 14.73 -5.14
CA MET A 1 -1.03 13.28 -5.05
C MET A 1 -0.27 12.69 -3.88
N PRO A 2 -0.94 12.01 -2.92
CA PRO A 2 -0.29 11.28 -1.83
C PRO A 2 0.54 10.08 -2.31
N LEU A 3 1.49 9.66 -1.46
CA LEU A 3 2.33 8.49 -1.69
C LEU A 3 1.94 7.35 -0.73
N LEU A 4 1.83 6.13 -1.26
CA LEU A 4 1.66 4.88 -0.52
C LEU A 4 2.90 4.00 -0.68
N LYS A 5 3.37 3.39 0.40
CA LYS A 5 4.37 2.32 0.36
C LYS A 5 3.93 1.16 1.25
N VAL A 6 3.77 -0.01 0.65
CA VAL A 6 3.40 -1.23 1.38
C VAL A 6 4.65 -2.01 1.73
N ILE A 7 4.92 -2.20 3.01
CA ILE A 7 6.09 -2.89 3.54
C ILE A 7 5.77 -4.36 3.71
N PHE A 8 6.58 -5.22 3.11
CA PHE A 8 6.52 -6.68 3.27
C PHE A 8 7.92 -7.26 3.03
N PRO A 9 8.37 -8.32 3.73
CA PRO A 9 9.73 -8.84 3.57
C PRO A 9 10.07 -9.25 2.14
N ASP A 10 9.10 -9.85 1.43
CA ASP A 10 9.30 -10.31 0.06
C ASP A 10 8.73 -9.32 -0.97
N LYS A 11 9.28 -9.35 -2.19
CA LYS A 11 8.69 -8.66 -3.33
C LYS A 11 7.46 -9.41 -3.80
N ARG A 12 6.28 -8.89 -3.50
CA ARG A 12 4.98 -9.47 -3.88
C ARG A 12 4.16 -8.47 -4.68
N ARG A 13 3.23 -8.96 -5.52
CA ARG A 13 2.30 -8.07 -6.23
C ARG A 13 1.37 -7.42 -5.22
N LEU A 14 1.20 -6.11 -5.32
CA LEU A 14 0.26 -5.36 -4.51
C LEU A 14 -1.09 -5.26 -5.22
N LEU A 15 -2.16 -5.51 -4.46
CA LEU A 15 -3.54 -5.29 -4.86
C LEU A 15 -4.09 -4.07 -4.10
N ILE A 16 -4.73 -3.18 -4.84
CA ILE A 16 -5.46 -2.02 -4.34
C ILE A 16 -6.88 -2.17 -4.85
N ASP A 17 -7.85 -2.27 -3.95
CA ASP A 17 -9.25 -2.60 -4.25
C ASP A 17 -9.37 -3.83 -5.15
N GLU A 18 -8.58 -4.87 -4.82
CA GLU A 18 -8.50 -6.15 -5.54
C GLU A 18 -7.89 -6.07 -6.95
N VAL A 19 -7.47 -4.87 -7.39
CA VAL A 19 -6.82 -4.64 -8.68
C VAL A 19 -5.29 -4.59 -8.52
N PRO A 20 -4.51 -5.28 -9.37
CA PRO A 20 -3.06 -5.17 -9.35
C PRO A 20 -2.58 -3.75 -9.68
N HIS A 21 -1.79 -3.14 -8.80
CA HIS A 21 -1.26 -1.78 -8.99
C HIS A 21 0.28 -1.69 -8.92
N GLY A 22 0.96 -2.76 -8.50
CA GLY A 22 2.43 -2.74 -8.45
C GLY A 22 3.00 -3.84 -7.58
N TYR A 23 4.05 -3.50 -6.83
CA TYR A 23 4.73 -4.41 -5.92
C TYR A 23 4.91 -3.78 -4.55
N THR A 24 5.02 -4.63 -3.53
CA THR A 24 5.47 -4.24 -2.19
C THR A 24 6.85 -3.57 -2.24
N ASN A 25 7.16 -2.79 -1.21
CA ASN A 25 8.38 -2.01 -1.00
C ASN A 25 8.65 -0.90 -2.02
N ARG A 26 7.68 -0.57 -2.89
CA ARG A 26 7.74 0.58 -3.80
C ARG A 26 6.78 1.68 -3.38
N LYS A 27 7.17 2.93 -3.66
CA LYS A 27 6.28 4.08 -3.53
C LYS A 27 5.34 4.11 -4.73
N LEU A 28 4.05 4.30 -4.46
CA LEU A 28 2.99 4.44 -5.45
C LEU A 28 2.31 5.79 -5.24
N GLU A 29 2.14 6.53 -6.33
CA GLU A 29 1.33 7.74 -6.35
C GLU A 29 -0.13 7.34 -6.57
N LEU A 30 -1.00 7.79 -5.68
CA LEU A 30 -2.44 7.54 -5.73
C LEU A 30 -3.19 8.85 -5.51
N GLU A 31 -4.44 8.90 -5.92
CA GLU A 31 -5.32 10.00 -5.54
C GLU A 31 -5.65 9.93 -4.04
N ALA A 32 -6.11 11.05 -3.47
CA ALA A 32 -6.65 11.03 -2.12
C ALA A 32 -7.96 10.24 -2.12
N GLY A 33 -8.12 9.31 -1.18
CA GLY A 33 -9.23 8.36 -1.20
C GLY A 33 -9.12 7.30 -0.12
N ILE A 34 -10.10 6.40 -0.13
CA ILE A 34 -10.15 5.24 0.76
C ILE A 34 -9.88 4.02 -0.10
N TYR A 35 -8.93 3.18 0.35
CA TYR A 35 -8.47 2.01 -0.40
C TYR A 35 -8.42 0.78 0.49
N VAL A 36 -8.67 -0.38 -0.10
CA VAL A 36 -8.40 -1.68 0.51
C VAL A 36 -7.12 -2.25 -0.08
N ILE A 37 -6.12 -2.40 0.78
CA ILE A 37 -4.78 -2.87 0.43
C ILE A 37 -4.66 -4.34 0.77
N SER A 38 -4.12 -5.13 -0.15
CA SER A 38 -3.72 -6.52 0.13
C SER A 38 -2.54 -6.95 -0.73
N ILE A 39 -1.92 -8.07 -0.34
CA ILE A 39 -0.86 -8.70 -1.13
C ILE A 39 -1.50 -9.81 -1.96
N GLN A 40 -1.11 -9.94 -3.23
CA GLN A 40 -1.58 -11.05 -4.07
C GLN A 40 -1.03 -12.38 -3.54
N GLY A 41 -1.91 -13.34 -3.27
CA GLY A 41 -1.58 -14.74 -3.01
C GLY A 41 -1.84 -15.64 -4.23
N PRO A 42 -1.48 -16.94 -4.16
CA PRO A 42 -0.73 -17.61 -3.09
C PRO A 42 0.80 -17.36 -3.12
N PRO A 43 1.57 -17.71 -2.06
CA PRO A 43 1.08 -18.08 -0.72
C PRO A 43 0.33 -16.93 -0.02
N PHE A 44 -0.55 -17.31 0.90
CA PHE A 44 -1.24 -16.40 1.82
C PHE A 44 -0.51 -16.39 3.17
N ASP A 45 0.81 -16.27 3.11
CA ASP A 45 1.76 -16.27 4.23
C ASP A 45 1.94 -14.87 4.81
N PHE A 46 0.85 -14.09 4.88
CA PHE A 46 0.91 -12.72 5.37
C PHE A 46 -0.30 -12.34 6.22
N ALA A 47 -0.07 -11.48 7.21
CA ALA A 47 -1.08 -10.90 8.07
C ALA A 47 -0.93 -9.38 8.20
N PRO A 48 -2.04 -8.63 8.31
CA PRO A 48 -3.40 -9.08 8.04
C PRO A 48 -3.60 -9.41 6.54
N GLN A 49 -4.70 -10.07 6.14
CA GLN A 49 -4.93 -10.37 4.71
C GLN A 49 -5.34 -9.14 3.89
N LYS A 50 -6.02 -8.18 4.52
CA LYS A 50 -6.45 -6.92 3.90
C LYS A 50 -6.34 -5.79 4.95
N GLN A 51 -6.06 -4.57 4.51
CA GLN A 51 -6.08 -3.36 5.34
C GLN A 51 -6.82 -2.24 4.62
N LYS A 52 -7.77 -1.62 5.31
CA LYS A 52 -8.43 -0.42 4.81
C LYS A 52 -7.64 0.81 5.25
N ILE A 53 -7.26 1.66 4.31
CA ILE A 53 -6.51 2.89 4.57
C ILE A 53 -7.23 4.11 4.00
N THR A 54 -6.94 5.28 4.56
CA THR A 54 -7.38 6.57 4.01
C THR A 54 -6.14 7.37 3.63
N LEU A 55 -5.96 7.61 2.33
CA LEU A 55 -4.95 8.51 1.80
C LEU A 55 -5.52 9.92 1.73
N LYS A 56 -4.85 10.85 2.40
CA LYS A 56 -5.22 12.28 2.41
C LYS A 56 -4.31 13.05 1.49
N ASP A 57 -4.85 14.05 0.80
CA ASP A 57 -4.03 14.95 0.00
C ASP A 57 -3.02 15.68 0.92
N PRO A 58 -1.70 15.66 0.59
CA PRO A 58 -0.72 16.45 1.32
C PRO A 58 -0.94 17.97 1.20
N GLY A 59 -1.80 18.44 0.30
CA GLY A 59 -2.09 19.87 0.13
C GLY A 59 -0.84 20.63 -0.35
N ASN A 60 -0.46 21.69 0.36
CA ASN A 60 0.70 22.52 0.03
C ASN A 60 2.00 22.03 0.73
N GLU A 61 1.96 20.89 1.42
CA GLU A 61 3.14 20.27 2.03
C GLU A 61 3.94 19.49 1.00
N ASP A 62 5.26 19.38 1.20
CA ASP A 62 6.15 18.60 0.33
C ASP A 62 5.66 17.13 0.23
N PRO A 63 5.20 16.68 -0.96
CA PRO A 63 4.65 15.34 -1.15
C PRO A 63 5.65 14.24 -0.82
N ARG A 64 6.96 14.51 -0.92
CA ARG A 64 8.02 13.53 -0.63
C ARG A 64 8.14 13.22 0.86
N LYS A 65 7.63 14.10 1.73
CA LYS A 65 7.67 13.93 3.18
C LYS A 65 6.50 13.12 3.74
N LYS A 66 5.40 12.96 2.97
CA LYS A 66 4.20 12.23 3.39
C LYS A 66 4.02 10.95 2.59
N VAL A 67 4.80 9.93 2.95
CA VAL A 67 4.55 8.55 2.50
C VAL A 67 3.73 7.86 3.57
N MET A 68 2.52 7.41 3.21
CA MET A 68 1.77 6.48 4.04
C MET A 68 2.43 5.10 3.94
N GLU A 69 2.92 4.59 5.05
CA GLU A 69 3.47 3.23 5.13
C GLU A 69 2.43 2.26 5.70
N VAL A 70 2.24 1.13 5.02
CA VAL A 70 1.32 0.08 5.44
C VAL A 70 2.11 -1.21 5.56
N VAL A 71 2.11 -1.82 6.75
CA VAL A 71 2.96 -2.98 7.03
C VAL A 71 2.13 -4.26 6.99
N PHE A 72 2.64 -5.26 6.28
CA PHE A 72 2.18 -6.64 6.35
C PHE A 72 3.32 -7.48 6.92
N GLU A 73 2.98 -8.38 7.83
CA GLU A 73 3.91 -9.32 8.44
C GLU A 73 3.82 -10.66 7.73
N LYS A 74 4.94 -11.36 7.63
CA LYS A 74 4.98 -12.72 7.10
C LYS A 74 4.63 -13.69 8.23
N VAL A 75 3.71 -14.63 7.99
CA VAL A 75 3.24 -15.63 8.97
C VAL A 75 3.65 -17.04 8.59
#